data_AF-A0A377W5G9-F1
#
_entry.id   AF-A0A377W5G9-F1
#
_cell.length_a   1.000
_cell.length_b   1.000
_cell.length_c   1.000
_cell.angle_alpha   90.00
_cell.angle_beta   90.00
_cell.angle_gamma   90.00
#
_symmetry.space_group_name_H-M   'P 1'
#
loop_
_entity.id
_entity.type
_entity.pdbx_description
1 polymer ?
#
loop_
_entity_poly.entity_id
_entity_poly.type
_entity_poly.pdbx_seq_one_letter_code
_entity_poly.pdbx_strand_id
1 'polypeptide(L)'
;MQTQIDRFRQMLEHRARRRYRPGHRALADLAYAVGNHGRPDRPDVLFVLGFILKRRVLYPVVRLSDVVQRLASQDYAVETPHFTQVDEIGDMAQAIRIFRENGLARQRLEQQRDADWAIRELLARMTQRLQGCETIEDVIKVAERFAPNIAPTIPGKLYVLDTDPWQMRCVAQWLSPAGETTPFSPDDCWAIRRGLSHPPVQGEPDITCYHLPETHAGQSLCVPLIARAKPLAC
;
A
#
# COMPACT_ATOMS: atom_id res chain seq x y z
N MET A 1 -12.56 -14.26 -28.81
CA MET A 1 -12.97 -13.66 -27.52
C MET A 1 -14.25 -14.31 -26.97
N GLN A 2 -15.30 -14.50 -27.80
CA GLN A 2 -16.52 -15.25 -27.44
C GLN A 2 -16.26 -16.63 -26.79
N THR A 3 -15.33 -17.41 -27.36
CA THR A 3 -15.05 -18.79 -26.91
C THR A 3 -14.46 -18.91 -25.51
N GLN A 4 -13.74 -17.88 -25.02
CA GLN A 4 -13.24 -17.87 -23.64
C GLN A 4 -14.35 -17.50 -22.65
N ILE A 5 -15.27 -16.61 -23.04
CA ILE A 5 -16.43 -16.24 -22.24
C ILE A 5 -17.38 -17.42 -22.10
N ASP A 6 -17.63 -18.17 -23.18
CA ASP A 6 -18.47 -19.37 -23.13
C ASP A 6 -17.85 -20.48 -22.29
N ARG A 7 -16.52 -20.66 -22.37
CA ARG A 7 -15.80 -21.62 -21.53
C ARG A 7 -15.85 -21.24 -20.06
N PHE A 8 -15.77 -19.94 -19.74
CA PHE A 8 -15.89 -19.44 -18.37
C PHE A 8 -17.33 -19.60 -17.84
N ARG A 9 -18.33 -19.34 -18.69
CA ARG A 9 -19.76 -19.53 -18.37
C ARG A 9 -20.08 -21.00 -18.11
N GLN A 10 -19.59 -21.90 -18.97
CA GLN A 10 -19.71 -23.35 -18.76
C GLN A 10 -18.98 -23.81 -17.47
N MET A 11 -17.83 -23.22 -17.14
CA MET A 11 -17.11 -23.55 -15.91
C MET A 11 -17.85 -23.11 -14.65
N LEU A 12 -18.53 -21.95 -14.69
CA LEU A 12 -19.36 -21.45 -13.60
C LEU A 12 -20.64 -22.28 -13.43
N GLU A 13 -21.32 -22.62 -14.54
CA GLU A 13 -22.51 -23.49 -14.51
C GLU A 13 -22.18 -24.90 -14.01
N HIS A 14 -21.01 -25.43 -14.34
CA HIS A 14 -20.60 -26.76 -13.88
C HIS A 14 -20.26 -26.77 -12.38
N ARG A 15 -19.74 -25.66 -11.82
CA ARG A 15 -19.53 -25.51 -10.37
C ARG A 15 -20.84 -25.31 -9.61
N ALA A 16 -21.79 -24.54 -10.16
CA ALA A 16 -23.12 -24.37 -9.58
C ALA A 16 -23.88 -25.71 -9.48
N ARG A 17 -23.80 -26.56 -10.52
CA ARG A 17 -24.43 -27.89 -10.50
C ARG A 17 -23.75 -28.88 -9.53
N ARG A 18 -22.43 -28.78 -9.32
CA ARG A 18 -21.72 -29.63 -8.34
C ARG A 18 -21.94 -29.23 -6.88
N ARG A 19 -22.47 -28.03 -6.61
CA ARG A 19 -22.83 -27.57 -5.26
C ARG A 19 -24.28 -27.89 -4.87
N TYR A 20 -25.09 -28.44 -5.78
CA TYR A 20 -26.40 -28.99 -5.41
C TYR A 20 -26.23 -30.38 -4.78
N ARG A 21 -25.88 -30.43 -3.50
CA ARG A 21 -26.02 -31.64 -2.69
C ARG A 21 -27.48 -31.66 -2.24
N PRO A 22 -28.31 -32.65 -2.62
CA PRO A 22 -29.66 -32.69 -2.12
C PRO A 22 -29.58 -33.01 -0.62
N GLY A 23 -29.73 -31.98 0.22
CA GLY A 23 -30.05 -32.10 1.64
C GLY A 23 -31.43 -32.72 1.89
N HIS A 24 -32.04 -33.31 0.86
CA HIS A 24 -33.28 -34.04 0.94
C HIS A 24 -33.17 -35.33 1.75
N ARG A 25 -32.00 -35.92 1.99
CA ARG A 25 -31.93 -37.14 2.84
C ARG A 25 -32.20 -36.85 4.31
N ALA A 26 -31.60 -35.81 4.89
CA ALA A 26 -31.85 -35.47 6.29
C ALA A 26 -33.27 -34.94 6.55
N LEU A 27 -33.84 -34.21 5.59
CA LEU A 27 -35.25 -33.78 5.64
C LEU A 27 -36.22 -34.92 5.32
N ALA A 28 -35.88 -35.84 4.42
CA ALA A 28 -36.69 -37.02 4.12
C ALA A 28 -36.68 -38.02 5.28
N ASP A 29 -35.54 -38.21 5.95
CA ASP A 29 -35.43 -39.08 7.12
C ASP A 29 -36.20 -38.50 8.32
N LEU A 30 -36.19 -37.17 8.50
CA LEU A 30 -37.05 -36.49 9.47
C LEU A 30 -38.54 -36.51 9.06
N ALA A 31 -38.86 -36.39 7.78
CA ALA A 31 -40.23 -36.49 7.27
C ALA A 31 -40.79 -37.92 7.37
N TYR A 32 -39.95 -38.95 7.18
CA TYR A 32 -40.32 -40.35 7.38
C TYR A 32 -40.50 -40.70 8.86
N ALA A 33 -39.68 -40.13 9.75
CA ALA A 33 -39.84 -40.29 11.19
C ALA A 33 -41.13 -39.60 11.73
N VAL A 34 -41.56 -38.51 11.10
CA VAL A 34 -42.84 -37.84 11.40
C VAL A 34 -44.04 -38.55 10.74
N GLY A 35 -43.80 -39.40 9.73
CA GLY A 35 -44.83 -40.03 8.91
C GLY A 35 -45.66 -41.15 9.56
N ASN A 36 -45.32 -41.63 10.75
CA ASN A 36 -46.01 -42.78 11.36
C ASN A 36 -46.78 -42.51 12.66
N HIS A 37 -46.94 -41.26 13.09
CA HIS A 37 -47.84 -40.94 14.21
C HIS A 37 -48.66 -39.66 13.98
N GLY A 38 -49.88 -39.85 13.48
CA GLY A 38 -51.11 -39.15 13.87
C GLY A 38 -51.10 -37.63 14.07
N ARG A 39 -51.70 -36.93 13.09
CA ARG A 39 -52.22 -35.54 13.08
C ARG A 39 -51.21 -34.37 13.18
N PRO A 40 -51.26 -33.39 12.26
CA PRO A 40 -50.37 -32.24 12.20
C PRO A 40 -50.59 -31.15 13.27
N ASP A 41 -51.60 -31.26 14.14
CA ASP A 41 -52.00 -30.22 15.12
C ASP A 41 -51.24 -30.28 16.46
N ARG A 42 -50.06 -30.89 16.47
CA ARG A 42 -49.26 -31.09 17.68
C ARG A 42 -48.27 -29.92 17.91
N PRO A 43 -48.43 -29.13 18.98
CA PRO A 43 -47.65 -27.91 19.21
C PRO A 43 -46.15 -28.18 19.39
N ASP A 44 -45.78 -29.39 19.78
CA ASP A 44 -44.40 -29.88 19.89
C ASP A 44 -43.69 -29.95 18.53
N VAL A 45 -44.37 -30.38 17.45
CA VAL A 45 -43.78 -30.41 16.11
C VAL A 45 -43.53 -29.00 15.59
N LEU A 46 -44.47 -28.08 15.82
CA LEU A 46 -44.32 -26.67 15.45
C LEU A 46 -43.18 -26.01 16.24
N PHE A 47 -43.04 -26.34 17.52
CA PHE A 47 -41.97 -25.84 18.38
C PHE A 47 -40.59 -26.35 17.93
N VAL A 48 -40.45 -27.64 17.63
CA VAL A 48 -39.21 -28.24 17.11
C VAL A 48 -38.85 -27.67 15.74
N LEU A 49 -39.82 -27.55 14.83
CA LEU A 49 -39.62 -26.95 13.51
C LEU A 49 -39.20 -25.48 13.62
N GLY A 50 -39.86 -24.70 14.47
CA GLY A 50 -39.51 -23.31 14.74
C GLY A 50 -38.11 -23.17 15.35
N PHE A 51 -37.73 -24.06 16.27
CA PHE A 51 -36.39 -24.11 16.86
C PHE A 51 -35.31 -24.41 15.80
N ILE A 52 -35.58 -25.37 14.90
CA ILE A 52 -34.67 -25.71 13.80
C ILE A 52 -34.53 -24.54 12.81
N LEU A 53 -35.64 -23.93 12.37
CA LEU A 53 -35.62 -22.79 11.45
C LEU A 53 -34.91 -21.58 12.06
N LYS A 54 -35.14 -21.31 13.35
CA LYS A 54 -34.46 -20.23 14.08
C LYS A 54 -32.95 -20.44 14.09
N ARG A 55 -32.50 -21.66 14.37
CA ARG A 55 -31.07 -22.00 14.52
C ARG A 55 -30.35 -22.17 13.17
N ARG A 56 -31.02 -22.69 12.14
CA ARG A 56 -30.41 -22.95 10.81
C ARG A 56 -30.53 -21.82 9.81
N VAL A 57 -31.56 -20.96 9.90
CA VAL A 57 -31.85 -19.96 8.85
C VAL A 57 -31.87 -18.54 9.41
N LEU A 58 -32.77 -18.26 10.37
CA LEU A 58 -32.96 -16.89 10.87
C LEU A 58 -31.69 -16.35 11.55
N TYR A 59 -31.05 -17.14 12.42
CA TYR A 59 -29.85 -16.68 13.12
C TYR A 59 -28.66 -16.42 12.19
N PRO A 60 -28.26 -17.32 11.26
CA PRO A 60 -27.19 -17.04 10.31
C PRO A 60 -27.46 -15.84 9.40
N VAL A 61 -28.69 -15.70 8.88
CA VAL A 61 -29.04 -14.60 7.96
C VAL A 61 -28.94 -13.25 8.66
N VAL A 62 -29.52 -13.10 9.86
CA VAL A 62 -29.44 -11.83 10.61
C VAL A 62 -27.99 -11.47 10.92
N ARG A 63 -27.15 -12.46 11.26
CA ARG A 63 -25.72 -12.23 11.53
C ARG A 63 -24.94 -11.83 10.28
N LEU A 64 -25.23 -12.39 9.11
CA LEU A 64 -24.61 -11.96 7.86
C LEU A 64 -25.06 -10.56 7.43
N SER A 65 -26.35 -10.22 7.62
CA SER A 65 -26.86 -8.87 7.35
C SER A 65 -26.17 -7.81 8.20
N ASP A 66 -25.97 -8.07 9.49
CA ASP A 66 -25.23 -7.17 10.39
C ASP A 66 -23.79 -6.93 9.90
N VAL A 67 -23.08 -7.99 9.50
CA VAL A 67 -21.72 -7.87 8.95
C VAL A 67 -21.70 -7.05 7.66
N VAL A 68 -22.65 -7.26 6.75
CA VAL A 68 -22.74 -6.48 5.50
C VAL A 68 -23.00 -5.00 5.79
N GLN A 69 -23.89 -4.70 6.75
CA GLN A 69 -24.19 -3.32 7.13
C GLN A 69 -22.95 -2.62 7.71
N ARG A 70 -22.16 -3.32 8.53
CA ARG A 70 -20.90 -2.79 9.06
C ARG A 70 -19.81 -2.63 8.00
N LEU A 71 -19.70 -3.56 7.07
CA LEU A 71 -18.77 -3.44 5.93
C LEU A 71 -19.15 -2.28 5.02
N ALA A 72 -20.45 -2.03 4.82
CA ALA A 72 -20.94 -0.86 4.07
C ALA A 72 -20.59 0.46 4.77
N SER A 73 -20.50 0.48 6.11
CA SER A 73 -19.99 1.62 6.88
C SER A 73 -18.46 1.65 7.01
N GLN A 74 -17.72 0.89 6.17
CA GLN A 74 -16.25 0.78 6.17
C GLN A 74 -15.65 0.27 7.49
N ASP A 75 -16.45 -0.38 8.34
CA ASP A 75 -15.97 -1.04 9.56
C ASP A 75 -15.50 -2.46 9.23
N TYR A 76 -14.24 -2.55 8.79
CA TYR A 76 -13.61 -3.84 8.47
C TYR A 76 -13.06 -4.58 9.70
N ALA A 77 -13.16 -4.01 10.91
CA ALA A 77 -12.72 -4.64 12.16
C ALA A 77 -13.68 -5.74 12.63
N VAL A 78 -14.88 -5.82 12.05
CA VAL A 78 -15.86 -6.86 12.37
C VAL A 78 -15.30 -8.27 12.14
N GLU A 79 -15.39 -9.13 13.16
CA GLU A 79 -15.09 -10.55 13.02
C GLU A 79 -16.14 -11.23 12.15
N THR A 80 -15.71 -11.80 11.02
CA THR A 80 -16.61 -12.58 10.17
C THR A 80 -16.93 -13.90 10.86
N PRO A 81 -18.20 -14.22 11.11
CA PRO A 81 -18.56 -15.49 11.73
C PRO A 81 -18.14 -16.66 10.82
N HIS A 82 -17.49 -17.66 11.40
CA HIS A 82 -17.05 -18.84 10.67
C HIS A 82 -18.21 -19.83 10.58
N PHE A 83 -18.91 -19.82 9.44
CA PHE A 83 -19.93 -20.81 9.14
C PHE A 83 -19.29 -21.99 8.39
N THR A 84 -19.28 -23.18 9.00
CA THR A 84 -18.78 -24.43 8.38
C THR A 84 -19.88 -25.16 7.58
N GLN A 85 -21.00 -24.48 7.30
CA GLN A 85 -22.10 -25.04 6.52
C GLN A 85 -21.76 -25.04 5.02
N VAL A 86 -22.00 -26.17 4.35
CA VAL A 86 -21.83 -26.32 2.90
C VAL A 86 -23.21 -26.19 2.23
N ASP A 87 -23.82 -25.01 2.42
CA ASP A 87 -25.11 -24.60 1.85
C ASP A 87 -24.99 -23.17 1.27
N GLU A 88 -26.09 -22.63 0.73
CA GLU A 88 -26.12 -21.31 0.09
C GLU A 88 -25.73 -20.18 1.05
N ILE A 89 -25.99 -20.33 2.35
CA ILE A 89 -25.60 -19.37 3.40
C ILE A 89 -24.07 -19.40 3.60
N GLY A 90 -23.46 -20.59 3.53
CA GLY A 90 -22.01 -20.74 3.52
C GLY A 90 -21.33 -20.04 2.33
N ASP A 91 -21.90 -20.14 1.12
CA ASP A 91 -21.40 -19.44 -0.07
C ASP A 91 -21.52 -17.90 0.09
N MET A 92 -22.61 -17.41 0.69
CA MET A 92 -22.76 -15.98 1.03
C MET A 92 -21.74 -15.52 2.08
N ALA A 93 -21.52 -16.30 3.14
CA ALA A 93 -20.53 -16.01 4.16
C ALA A 93 -19.11 -15.94 3.57
N GLN A 94 -18.80 -16.83 2.62
CA GLN A 94 -17.53 -16.78 1.88
C GLN A 94 -17.42 -15.51 1.04
N ALA A 95 -18.48 -15.11 0.33
CA ALA A 95 -18.47 -13.87 -0.45
C ALA A 95 -18.24 -12.63 0.43
N ILE A 96 -18.88 -12.58 1.60
CA ILE A 96 -18.71 -11.50 2.59
C ILE A 96 -17.28 -11.45 3.12
N ARG A 97 -16.66 -12.60 3.39
CA ARG A 97 -15.26 -12.69 3.81
C ARG A 97 -14.30 -12.16 2.75
N ILE A 98 -14.49 -12.56 1.48
CA ILE A 98 -13.70 -12.04 0.35
C ILE A 98 -13.89 -10.53 0.22
N PHE A 99 -15.12 -10.03 0.38
CA PHE A 99 -15.40 -8.60 0.30
C PHE A 99 -14.70 -7.80 1.42
N ARG A 100 -14.71 -8.31 2.65
CA ARG A 100 -13.95 -7.74 3.77
C ARG A 100 -12.45 -7.74 3.49
N GLU A 101 -11.91 -8.86 3.03
CA GLU A 101 -10.47 -8.99 2.71
C GLU A 101 -10.06 -7.98 1.63
N ASN A 102 -10.86 -7.83 0.57
CA ASN A 102 -10.65 -6.84 -0.48
C ASN A 102 -10.78 -5.40 0.04
N GLY A 103 -11.74 -5.12 0.92
CA GLY A 103 -11.90 -3.81 1.55
C GLY A 103 -10.69 -3.43 2.41
N LEU A 104 -10.17 -4.35 3.21
CA LEU A 104 -8.93 -4.18 3.98
C LEU A 104 -7.72 -3.97 3.08
N ALA A 105 -7.59 -4.74 2.00
CA ALA A 105 -6.51 -4.57 1.03
C ALA A 105 -6.58 -3.18 0.37
N ARG A 106 -7.78 -2.74 -0.03
CA ARG A 106 -8.02 -1.42 -0.59
C ARG A 106 -7.68 -0.30 0.39
N GLN A 107 -8.10 -0.40 1.65
CA GLN A 107 -7.79 0.61 2.67
C GLN A 107 -6.28 0.76 2.87
N ARG A 108 -5.53 -0.35 2.90
CA ARG A 108 -4.06 -0.30 2.97
C ARG A 108 -3.43 0.34 1.74
N LEU A 109 -3.94 0.02 0.55
CA LEU A 109 -3.48 0.63 -0.70
C LEU A 109 -3.77 2.13 -0.75
N GLU A 110 -4.94 2.57 -0.28
CA GLU A 110 -5.29 3.99 -0.18
C GLU A 110 -4.33 4.73 0.76
N GLN A 111 -4.03 4.18 1.94
CA GLN A 111 -3.04 4.76 2.86
C GLN A 111 -1.63 4.87 2.24
N GLN A 112 -1.19 3.85 1.49
CA GLN A 112 0.09 3.90 0.77
C GLN A 112 0.07 4.96 -0.34
N ARG A 113 -1.04 5.06 -1.08
CA ARG A 113 -1.20 6.05 -2.15
C ARG A 113 -1.19 7.47 -1.62
N ASP A 114 -1.78 7.74 -0.45
CA ASP A 114 -1.82 9.08 0.14
C ASP A 114 -0.41 9.57 0.52
N ALA A 115 0.42 8.69 1.10
CA ALA A 115 1.81 9.02 1.43
C ALA A 115 2.65 9.32 0.18
N ASP A 116 2.53 8.46 -0.86
CA ASP A 116 3.20 8.68 -2.14
C ASP A 116 2.70 9.95 -2.84
N TRP A 117 1.40 10.25 -2.73
CA TRP A 117 0.78 11.42 -3.34
C TRP A 117 1.28 12.72 -2.70
N ALA A 118 1.40 12.76 -1.37
CA ALA A 118 1.93 13.92 -0.66
C ALA A 118 3.36 14.27 -1.10
N ILE A 119 4.23 13.28 -1.25
CA ILE A 119 5.61 13.48 -1.73
C ILE A 119 5.61 13.95 -3.18
N ARG A 120 4.80 13.32 -4.05
CA ARG A 120 4.68 13.73 -5.47
C ARG A 120 4.19 15.17 -5.61
N GLU A 121 3.21 15.58 -4.80
CA GLU A 121 2.68 16.94 -4.80
C GLU A 121 3.75 17.95 -4.34
N LEU A 122 4.53 17.62 -3.31
CA LEU A 122 5.66 18.44 -2.88
C LEU A 122 6.72 18.61 -3.98
N LEU A 123 7.08 17.52 -4.68
CA LEU A 123 8.03 17.55 -5.79
C LEU A 123 7.49 18.38 -6.97
N ALA A 124 6.21 18.25 -7.30
CA ALA A 124 5.55 19.04 -8.34
C ALA A 124 5.59 20.54 -8.01
N ARG A 125 5.25 20.90 -6.76
CA ARG A 125 5.31 22.28 -6.28
C ARG A 125 6.73 22.85 -6.30
N MET A 126 7.73 22.07 -5.91
CA MET A 126 9.14 22.47 -6.01
C MET A 126 9.52 22.73 -7.46
N THR A 127 9.21 21.81 -8.36
CA THR A 127 9.52 21.92 -9.80
C THR A 127 8.91 23.19 -10.41
N GLN A 128 7.65 23.48 -10.08
CA GLN A 128 6.99 24.68 -10.57
C GLN A 128 7.62 25.97 -10.04
N ARG A 129 8.16 25.98 -8.81
CA ARG A 129 8.92 27.13 -8.29
C ARG A 129 10.28 27.28 -8.98
N LEU A 130 10.96 26.17 -9.23
CA LEU A 130 12.24 26.17 -9.94
C LEU A 130 12.10 26.72 -11.37
N GLN A 131 10.99 26.44 -12.07
CA GLN A 131 10.73 26.97 -13.40
C GLN A 131 10.63 28.51 -13.45
N GLY A 132 10.32 29.16 -12.33
CA GLY A 132 10.26 30.62 -12.22
C GLY A 132 11.53 31.25 -11.63
N CYS A 133 12.58 30.48 -11.37
CA CYS A 133 13.84 31.02 -10.88
C CYS A 133 14.62 31.65 -12.04
N GLU A 134 15.00 32.91 -11.87
CA GLU A 134 15.83 33.64 -12.86
C GLU A 134 17.30 33.59 -12.49
N THR A 135 17.61 33.39 -11.21
CA THR A 135 18.97 33.39 -10.65
C THR A 135 19.28 32.09 -9.93
N ILE A 136 20.58 31.81 -9.75
CA ILE A 136 21.00 30.65 -8.97
C ILE A 136 20.70 30.82 -7.47
N GLU A 137 20.70 32.06 -6.98
CA GLU A 137 20.28 32.40 -5.61
C GLU A 137 18.82 32.02 -5.35
N ASP A 138 17.93 32.19 -6.34
CA ASP A 138 16.53 31.77 -6.21
C ASP A 138 16.40 30.25 -6.15
N VAL A 139 17.19 29.53 -6.96
CA VAL A 139 17.27 28.06 -6.92
C VAL A 139 17.74 27.59 -5.55
N ILE A 140 18.77 28.21 -4.98
CA ILE A 140 19.31 27.88 -3.65
C ILE A 140 18.23 28.07 -2.58
N LYS A 141 17.51 29.19 -2.58
CA LYS A 141 16.41 29.45 -1.63
C LYS A 141 15.28 28.43 -1.74
N VAL A 142 14.93 28.03 -2.97
CA VAL A 142 13.93 26.98 -3.20
C VAL A 142 14.45 25.65 -2.67
N ALA A 143 15.69 25.27 -2.98
CA ALA A 143 16.28 24.03 -2.48
C ALA A 143 16.29 23.98 -0.95
N GLU A 144 16.74 25.02 -0.26
CA GLU A 144 16.73 25.11 1.21
C GLU A 144 15.34 24.96 1.81
N ARG A 145 14.31 25.50 1.15
CA ARG A 145 12.93 25.43 1.66
C ARG A 145 12.32 24.05 1.47
N PHE A 146 12.59 23.38 0.35
CA PHE A 146 11.92 22.13 -0.02
C PHE A 146 12.69 20.89 0.44
N ALA A 147 14.02 20.92 0.50
CA ALA A 147 14.85 19.79 0.94
C ALA A 147 14.43 19.17 2.29
N PRO A 148 14.21 19.94 3.38
CA PRO A 148 13.79 19.35 4.65
C PRO A 148 12.36 18.79 4.64
N ASN A 149 11.52 19.18 3.68
CA ASN A 149 10.17 18.63 3.53
C ASN A 149 10.17 17.34 2.70
N ILE A 150 11.08 17.22 1.73
CA ILE A 150 11.24 16.04 0.88
C ILE A 150 11.96 14.92 1.65
N ALA A 151 12.96 15.28 2.45
CA ALA A 151 13.77 14.34 3.21
C ALA A 151 13.88 14.78 4.69
N PRO A 152 12.79 14.65 5.49
CA PRO A 152 12.70 15.20 6.84
C PRO A 152 13.65 14.57 7.87
N THR A 153 14.22 13.41 7.56
CA THR A 153 15.15 12.69 8.45
C THR A 153 16.57 12.64 7.90
N ILE A 154 16.86 13.31 6.78
CA ILE A 154 18.16 13.23 6.10
C ILE A 154 18.80 14.62 6.07
N PRO A 155 19.76 14.89 6.98
CA PRO A 155 20.50 16.14 6.94
C PRO A 155 21.38 16.21 5.70
N GLY A 156 21.52 17.41 5.14
CA GLY A 156 22.26 17.57 3.89
C GLY A 156 22.78 18.97 3.68
N LYS A 157 23.73 19.05 2.75
CA LYS A 157 24.41 20.26 2.31
C LYS A 157 24.33 20.30 0.79
N LEU A 158 24.18 21.49 0.23
CA LEU A 158 24.24 21.73 -1.20
C LEU A 158 25.50 22.54 -1.50
N TYR A 159 26.32 22.01 -2.39
CA TYR A 159 27.52 22.66 -2.89
C TYR A 159 27.31 23.08 -4.34
N VAL A 160 27.75 24.27 -4.70
CA VAL A 160 27.79 24.75 -6.09
C VAL A 160 29.24 24.84 -6.54
N LEU A 161 29.49 24.45 -7.78
CA LEU A 161 30.78 24.58 -8.43
C LEU A 161 31.01 26.04 -8.82
N ASP A 162 31.99 26.68 -8.19
CA ASP A 162 32.57 27.92 -8.67
C ASP A 162 33.68 27.57 -9.69
N THR A 163 33.74 28.28 -10.82
CA THR A 163 34.77 28.04 -11.86
C THR A 163 36.06 28.83 -11.62
N ASP A 164 35.98 29.88 -10.81
CA ASP A 164 37.12 30.72 -10.44
C ASP A 164 36.90 31.30 -9.02
N PRO A 165 37.61 30.79 -7.98
CA PRO A 165 38.49 29.62 -8.02
C PRO A 165 37.70 28.32 -8.28
N TRP A 166 38.36 27.31 -8.85
CA TRP A 166 37.77 26.00 -9.13
C TRP A 166 37.51 25.21 -7.84
N GLN A 167 36.35 25.42 -7.23
CA GLN A 167 36.01 24.84 -5.92
C GLN A 167 34.52 24.56 -5.77
N MET A 168 34.19 23.60 -4.92
CA MET A 168 32.83 23.36 -4.45
C MET A 168 32.57 24.21 -3.21
N ARG A 169 31.65 25.17 -3.30
CA ARG A 169 31.29 26.06 -2.19
C ARG A 169 29.92 25.68 -1.63
N CYS A 170 29.85 25.53 -0.30
CA CYS A 170 28.58 25.28 0.38
C CYS A 170 27.68 26.50 0.26
N VAL A 171 26.50 26.34 -0.35
CA VAL A 171 25.53 27.42 -0.56
C VAL A 171 24.29 27.28 0.32
N ALA A 172 24.01 26.07 0.80
CA ALA A 172 22.81 25.76 1.55
C ALA A 172 23.00 24.53 2.45
N GLN A 173 22.29 24.51 3.58
CA GLN A 173 22.27 23.39 4.51
C GLN A 173 20.89 23.24 5.17
N TRP A 174 20.50 22.01 5.50
CA TRP A 174 19.24 21.73 6.19
C TRP A 174 19.38 20.62 7.23
N LEU A 175 18.53 20.67 8.27
CA LEU A 175 18.50 19.73 9.39
C LEU A 175 19.84 19.64 10.16
N SER A 176 20.63 20.72 10.17
CA SER A 176 21.89 20.84 10.93
C SER A 176 22.87 19.68 10.65
N PRO A 177 23.36 19.56 9.40
CA PRO A 177 24.26 18.47 9.01
C PRO A 177 25.60 18.59 9.73
N ALA A 178 26.12 17.45 10.20
CA ALA A 178 27.43 17.39 10.82
C ALA A 178 28.57 17.62 9.81
N GLY A 179 29.76 17.98 10.34
CA GLY A 179 30.97 18.29 9.57
C GLY A 179 31.06 19.75 9.13
N GLU A 180 32.23 20.14 8.63
CA GLU A 180 32.52 21.51 8.20
C GLU A 180 31.86 21.85 6.85
N THR A 181 31.72 23.14 6.57
CA THR A 181 31.18 23.69 5.29
C THR A 181 32.27 24.37 4.48
N THR A 182 33.53 24.00 4.72
CA THR A 182 34.69 24.56 4.03
C THR A 182 34.63 24.21 2.54
N PRO A 183 34.98 25.15 1.65
CA PRO A 183 35.13 24.84 0.24
C PRO A 183 36.14 23.70 0.03
N PHE A 184 35.89 22.85 -0.96
CA PHE A 184 36.76 21.71 -1.29
C PHE A 184 36.96 21.58 -2.81
N SER A 185 37.94 20.80 -3.26
CA SER A 185 38.19 20.63 -4.70
C SER A 185 37.13 19.71 -5.33
N PRO A 186 36.59 20.00 -6.53
CA PRO A 186 35.69 19.08 -7.23
C PRO A 186 36.27 17.66 -7.42
N ASP A 187 37.60 17.53 -7.43
CA ASP A 187 38.31 16.24 -7.51
C ASP A 187 38.22 15.40 -6.23
N ASP A 188 37.87 16.02 -5.10
CA ASP A 188 37.67 15.34 -3.81
C ASP A 188 36.32 14.61 -3.74
N CYS A 189 35.41 14.88 -4.68
CA CYS A 189 34.08 14.27 -4.76
C CYS A 189 33.97 13.30 -5.95
N TRP A 190 33.86 12.01 -5.65
CA TRP A 190 33.68 10.97 -6.67
C TRP A 190 32.37 11.11 -7.45
N ALA A 191 31.32 11.64 -6.82
CA ALA A 191 30.06 11.88 -7.49
C ALA A 191 30.19 12.91 -8.63
N ILE A 192 30.93 14.00 -8.37
CA ILE A 192 31.18 15.04 -9.35
C ILE A 192 32.11 14.54 -10.46
N ARG A 193 33.20 13.84 -10.11
CA ARG A 193 34.13 13.26 -11.08
C ARG A 193 33.47 12.27 -12.04
N ARG A 194 32.52 11.47 -11.55
CA ARG A 194 31.84 10.44 -12.34
C ARG A 194 30.54 10.92 -12.97
N GLY A 195 29.97 12.03 -12.50
CA GLY A 195 28.61 12.44 -12.86
C GLY A 195 27.55 11.42 -12.45
N LEU A 196 27.78 10.65 -11.38
CA LEU A 196 26.87 9.64 -10.86
C LEU A 196 26.77 9.76 -9.34
N SER A 197 25.67 9.33 -8.73
CA SER A 197 25.53 9.30 -7.27
C SER A 197 26.58 8.39 -6.62
N HIS A 198 27.13 8.80 -5.48
CA HIS A 198 28.20 8.10 -4.78
C HIS A 198 28.01 8.10 -3.25
N PRO A 199 28.17 6.97 -2.54
CA PRO A 199 28.47 5.63 -3.05
C PRO A 199 27.29 5.07 -3.88
N PRO A 200 27.53 4.04 -4.71
CA PRO A 200 26.47 3.40 -5.46
C PRO A 200 25.40 2.85 -4.52
N VAL A 201 24.13 3.06 -4.87
CA VAL A 201 22.97 2.65 -4.06
C VAL A 201 22.95 1.13 -3.79
N GLN A 202 23.67 0.33 -4.58
CA GLN A 202 23.72 -1.14 -4.47
C GLN A 202 24.69 -1.66 -3.39
N GLY A 203 25.37 -0.79 -2.63
CA GLY A 203 26.14 -1.19 -1.45
C GLY A 203 27.40 -2.00 -1.74
N GLU A 204 27.94 -1.90 -2.96
CA GLU A 204 29.26 -2.44 -3.27
C GLU A 204 30.32 -1.66 -2.46
N PRO A 205 31.38 -2.34 -1.95
CA PRO A 205 32.47 -1.65 -1.27
C PRO A 205 33.11 -0.65 -2.24
N ASP A 206 33.02 0.63 -1.91
CA ASP A 206 33.51 1.71 -2.75
C ASP A 206 34.35 2.69 -1.90
N ILE A 207 35.18 3.47 -2.57
CA ILE A 207 36.04 4.48 -1.94
C ILE A 207 35.18 5.62 -1.37
N THR A 208 35.56 6.20 -0.24
CA THR A 208 34.87 7.36 0.31
C THR A 208 35.28 8.64 -0.44
N CYS A 209 34.37 9.61 -0.57
CA CYS A 209 34.78 10.94 -1.04
C CYS A 209 35.77 11.56 -0.04
N TYR A 210 36.83 12.19 -0.54
CA TYR A 210 37.89 12.76 0.28
C TYR A 210 37.44 14.03 1.03
N HIS A 211 36.38 14.69 0.55
CA HIS A 211 35.80 15.87 1.22
C HIS A 211 34.93 15.51 2.44
N LEU A 212 34.69 14.22 2.70
CA LEU A 212 33.87 13.77 3.83
C LEU A 212 34.75 13.42 5.03
N PRO A 213 34.35 13.80 6.25
CA PRO A 213 35.05 13.36 7.45
C PRO A 213 34.89 11.85 7.63
N GLU A 214 35.94 11.19 8.16
CA GLU A 214 35.97 9.74 8.38
C GLU A 214 34.80 9.21 9.22
N THR A 215 34.23 10.05 10.09
CA THR A 215 33.06 9.72 10.92
C THR A 215 31.77 9.50 10.13
N HIS A 216 31.69 10.01 8.90
CA HIS A 216 30.53 9.90 8.01
C HIS A 216 30.79 8.99 6.81
N ALA A 217 31.99 8.38 6.75
CA ALA A 217 32.35 7.39 5.74
C ALA A 217 31.35 6.23 5.76
N GLY A 218 30.58 6.08 4.67
CA GLY A 218 29.58 5.01 4.50
C GLY A 218 28.15 5.34 4.92
N GLN A 219 27.88 6.54 5.46
CA GLN A 219 26.52 7.01 5.80
C GLN A 219 26.10 8.28 5.02
N SER A 220 26.94 8.71 4.08
CA SER A 220 26.74 9.87 3.22
C SER A 220 26.39 9.45 1.79
N LEU A 221 25.56 10.24 1.11
CA LEU A 221 25.29 10.10 -0.31
C LEU A 221 25.53 11.45 -1.01
N CYS A 222 26.47 11.49 -1.94
CA CYS A 222 26.75 12.61 -2.82
C CYS A 222 25.96 12.42 -4.12
N VAL A 223 25.17 13.43 -4.54
CA VAL A 223 24.33 13.35 -5.73
C VAL A 223 24.67 14.53 -6.64
N PRO A 224 25.27 14.29 -7.83
CA PRO A 224 25.66 15.38 -8.71
C PRO A 224 24.42 15.93 -9.43
N LEU A 225 24.28 17.25 -9.42
CA LEU A 225 23.31 17.98 -10.23
C LEU A 225 23.97 18.38 -11.55
N ILE A 226 23.54 17.74 -12.63
CA ILE A 226 24.16 17.86 -13.95
C ILE A 226 23.25 18.70 -14.85
N ALA A 227 23.81 19.72 -15.49
CA ALA A 227 23.17 20.42 -16.60
C ALA A 227 24.07 20.34 -17.83
N ARG A 228 23.48 20.07 -19.02
CA ARG A 228 24.22 20.01 -20.30
C ARG A 228 25.47 19.11 -20.23
N ALA A 229 25.35 17.96 -19.56
CA ALA A 229 26.44 16.99 -19.33
C ALA A 229 27.65 17.50 -18.51
N LYS A 230 27.49 18.57 -17.73
CA LYS A 230 28.51 19.05 -16.77
C LYS A 230 27.93 19.11 -15.35
N PRO A 231 28.69 18.69 -14.33
CA PRO A 231 28.28 18.87 -12.95
C PRO A 231 28.30 20.36 -12.58
N LEU A 232 27.21 20.84 -11.98
CA LEU A 232 27.10 22.22 -11.48
C LEU A 232 27.03 22.29 -9.96
N ALA A 233 26.57 21.21 -9.32
CA ALA A 233 26.37 21.15 -7.88
C ALA A 233 26.42 19.71 -7.36
N CYS A 234 26.60 19.55 -6.06
CA CYS A 234 26.64 18.27 -5.34
C CYS A 234 25.89 18.33 -4.01
#